data_AF-A0A970AZH2-F1
#
_entry.id   AF-A0A970AZH2-F1
#
_cell.length_a   1.000
_cell.length_b   1.000
_cell.length_c   1.000
_cell.angle_alpha   90.00
_cell.angle_beta   90.00
_cell.angle_gamma   90.00
#
_symmetry.space_group_name_H-M   'P 1'
#
loop_
_entity.id
_entity.type
_entity.pdbx_description
1 polymer ?
#
loop_
_entity_poly.entity_id
_entity_poly.type
_entity_poly.pdbx_seq_one_letter_code
_entity_poly.pdbx_strand_id
1 'polypeptide(L)'
;MQTIDTSTSIFKKPPFTLALAEELLTSYNSPLYVYQSDILQRTIARITNAIPYPQTQFCFASVTNGNIALLQIFQACGWGLHANTPGDIYLGIKQVLP
;
A
#
# COMPACT_ATOMS: atom_id res chain seq x y z
N MET A 1 27.94 39.79 -4.92
CA MET A 1 26.66 39.16 -4.51
C MET A 1 26.51 37.90 -5.35
N GLN A 2 26.80 36.73 -4.78
CA GLN A 2 26.68 35.45 -5.51
C GLN A 2 25.20 35.10 -5.64
N THR A 3 24.73 34.97 -6.87
CA THR A 3 23.41 34.44 -7.21
C THR A 3 23.38 32.95 -6.88
N ILE A 4 22.56 32.58 -5.91
CA ILE A 4 22.30 31.18 -5.54
C ILE A 4 21.47 30.60 -6.69
N ASP A 5 22.05 29.65 -7.42
CA ASP A 5 21.36 28.89 -8.46
C ASP A 5 20.40 27.90 -7.80
N THR A 6 19.10 28.20 -7.83
CA THR A 6 18.02 27.43 -7.18
C THR A 6 17.60 26.18 -7.97
N SER A 7 18.34 25.78 -9.00
CA SER A 7 17.88 24.82 -10.01
C SER A 7 18.02 23.33 -9.67
N THR A 8 18.26 22.94 -8.41
CA THR A 8 18.30 21.50 -8.06
C THR A 8 17.39 21.19 -6.86
N SER A 9 16.10 21.00 -7.14
CA SER A 9 15.15 20.47 -6.16
C SER A 9 15.59 19.07 -5.74
N ILE A 10 16.10 18.96 -4.51
CA ILE A 10 16.48 17.69 -3.85
C ILE A 10 15.22 16.82 -3.60
N PHE A 11 14.03 17.41 -3.72
CA PHE A 11 12.77 16.70 -3.61
C PHE A 11 12.44 15.99 -4.91
N LYS A 12 12.42 14.66 -4.83
CA LYS A 12 11.88 13.79 -5.88
C LYS A 12 10.45 14.23 -6.17
N LYS A 13 10.14 14.50 -7.44
CA LYS A 13 8.79 14.88 -7.87
C LYS A 13 7.78 13.84 -7.36
N PRO A 14 6.67 14.26 -6.72
CA PRO A 14 5.66 13.33 -6.25
C PRO A 14 5.09 12.51 -7.43
N PRO A 15 4.66 11.26 -7.20
CA PRO A 15 4.10 10.41 -8.24
C PRO A 15 2.67 10.82 -8.65
N PHE A 16 2.23 12.02 -8.30
CA PHE A 16 0.91 12.59 -8.56
C PHE A 16 1.01 14.08 -8.89
N THR A 17 -0.03 14.65 -9.50
CA THR A 17 -0.11 16.08 -9.83
C THR A 17 -0.67 16.90 -8.67
N LEU A 18 -0.41 18.21 -8.67
CA LEU A 18 -1.02 19.12 -7.70
C LEU A 18 -2.56 19.11 -7.80
N ALA A 19 -3.10 19.13 -9.03
CA ALA A 19 -4.53 19.08 -9.26
C ALA A 19 -5.20 17.83 -8.66
N LEU A 20 -4.56 16.65 -8.78
CA LEU A 20 -5.07 15.42 -8.16
C LEU A 20 -5.01 15.49 -6.63
N ALA A 21 -3.96 16.09 -6.07
CA ALA A 21 -3.88 16.29 -4.62
C ALA A 21 -4.99 17.20 -4.11
N GLU A 22 -5.26 18.31 -4.79
CA GLU A 22 -6.36 19.24 -4.45
C GLU A 22 -7.73 18.58 -4.55
N GLU A 23 -7.96 17.80 -5.61
CA GLU A 23 -9.19 17.02 -5.79
C GLU A 23 -9.40 16.05 -4.62
N LEU A 24 -8.39 15.24 -4.30
CA LEU A 24 -8.47 14.26 -3.21
C LEU A 24 -8.69 14.92 -1.84
N LEU A 25 -8.02 16.03 -1.55
CA LEU A 25 -8.21 16.75 -0.30
C LEU A 25 -9.59 17.40 -0.21
N THR A 26 -10.14 17.86 -1.33
CA THR A 26 -11.51 18.39 -1.39
C THR A 26 -12.54 17.29 -1.14
N SER A 27 -12.32 16.09 -1.70
CA SER A 27 -13.25 14.96 -1.54
C SER A 27 -13.16 14.27 -0.18
N TYR A 28 -11.95 14.17 0.41
CA TYR A 28 -11.70 13.32 1.58
C TYR A 28 -11.17 14.06 2.82
N ASN A 29 -10.96 15.37 2.74
CA ASN A 29 -10.37 16.23 3.78
C ASN A 29 -8.91 15.89 4.12
N SER A 30 -8.31 16.68 5.01
CA SER A 30 -6.92 16.55 5.47
C SER A 30 -6.85 16.23 6.97
N PRO A 31 -5.89 15.42 7.46
CA PRO A 31 -4.84 14.72 6.70
C PRO A 31 -5.36 13.47 5.97
N LEU A 32 -4.80 13.19 4.79
CA LEU A 32 -5.22 12.08 3.93
C LEU A 32 -4.05 11.14 3.60
N TYR A 33 -4.24 9.84 3.84
CA TYR A 33 -3.36 8.79 3.34
C TYR A 33 -3.88 8.24 2.01
N VAL A 34 -3.01 8.15 1.01
CA VAL A 34 -3.35 7.66 -0.34
C VAL A 34 -2.45 6.48 -0.67
N TYR A 35 -3.04 5.39 -1.17
CA TYR A 35 -2.34 4.16 -1.53
C TYR A 35 -2.46 3.88 -3.03
N GLN A 36 -1.36 3.49 -3.66
CA GLN A 36 -1.31 3.11 -5.08
C GLN A 36 -1.40 1.59 -5.22
N SER A 37 -2.57 1.08 -5.61
CA SER A 37 -2.84 -0.36 -5.70
C SER A 37 -1.96 -1.07 -6.73
N ASP A 38 -1.64 -0.40 -7.84
CA ASP A 38 -0.83 -0.93 -8.93
C ASP A 38 0.62 -1.21 -8.48
N ILE A 39 1.21 -0.31 -7.69
CA ILE A 39 2.55 -0.50 -7.09
C ILE A 39 2.52 -1.69 -6.12
N LEU A 40 1.47 -1.79 -5.31
CA LEU A 40 1.31 -2.88 -4.35
C LEU A 40 1.21 -4.23 -5.05
N GLN A 41 0.34 -4.37 -6.06
CA GLN A 41 0.16 -5.59 -6.84
C GLN A 41 1.46 -6.01 -7.55
N ARG A 42 2.16 -5.06 -8.20
CA ARG A 42 3.46 -5.34 -8.82
C ARG A 42 4.50 -5.81 -7.80
N THR A 43 4.49 -5.24 -6.60
CA THR A 43 5.41 -5.61 -5.53
C THR A 43 5.11 -7.02 -5.01
N ILE A 44 3.83 -7.34 -4.79
CA ILE A 44 3.39 -8.68 -4.40
C ILE A 44 3.86 -9.71 -5.43
N ALA A 45 3.56 -9.48 -6.71
CA ALA A 45 3.96 -10.38 -7.80
C ALA A 45 5.48 -10.54 -7.87
N ARG A 46 6.24 -9.45 -7.73
CA ARG A 46 7.71 -9.49 -7.72
C ARG A 46 8.25 -10.35 -6.57
N ILE A 47 7.71 -10.20 -5.37
CA ILE A 47 8.14 -10.98 -4.20
C ILE A 47 7.79 -12.45 -4.37
N THR A 48 6.55 -12.74 -4.78
CA THR A 48 6.09 -14.12 -4.99
C THR A 48 6.92 -14.85 -6.02
N ASN A 49 7.25 -14.20 -7.13
CA ASN A 49 8.06 -14.81 -8.20
C ASN A 49 9.56 -14.89 -7.89
N ALA A 50 10.04 -14.21 -6.84
CA ALA A 50 11.44 -14.22 -6.46
C ALA A 50 11.83 -15.45 -5.61
N ILE A 51 10.87 -16.19 -5.07
CA ILE A 51 11.11 -17.35 -4.21
C ILE A 51 10.59 -18.63 -4.90
N PRO A 52 11.41 -19.33 -5.68
CA PRO A 52 11.00 -20.51 -6.45
C PRO A 52 11.03 -21.79 -5.58
N TYR A 53 10.44 -21.73 -4.39
CA TYR A 53 10.34 -22.89 -3.49
C TYR A 53 8.91 -23.46 -3.52
N PRO A 54 8.74 -24.78 -3.73
CA PRO A 54 7.41 -25.38 -3.73
C PRO A 54 6.69 -25.17 -2.41
N GLN A 55 5.38 -24.95 -2.47
CA GLN A 55 4.52 -24.83 -1.28
C GLN A 55 4.85 -23.64 -0.35
N THR A 56 5.58 -22.62 -0.83
CA THR A 56 5.73 -21.37 -0.08
C THR A 56 4.39 -20.66 0.05
N GLN A 57 4.03 -20.32 1.28
CA GLN A 57 2.89 -19.46 1.59
C GLN A 57 3.39 -18.09 1.99
N PHE A 58 2.85 -17.06 1.37
CA PHE A 58 3.13 -15.68 1.73
C PHE A 58 1.99 -15.14 2.57
N CYS A 59 2.32 -14.49 3.68
CA CYS A 59 1.34 -13.88 4.57
C CYS A 59 1.69 -12.42 4.83
N PHE A 60 0.73 -11.51 4.67
CA PHE A 60 0.90 -10.11 5.03
C PHE A 60 0.76 -9.92 6.54
N ALA A 61 1.72 -9.23 7.17
CA ALA A 61 1.66 -8.92 8.60
C ALA A 61 0.72 -7.73 8.85
N SER A 62 -0.48 -7.99 9.37
CA SER A 62 -1.55 -6.98 9.52
C SER A 62 -1.17 -5.80 10.43
N VAL A 63 -0.28 -6.05 11.39
CA VAL A 63 0.26 -5.02 12.30
C VAL A 63 1.00 -3.89 11.59
N THR A 64 1.45 -4.12 10.35
CA THR A 64 2.13 -3.08 9.56
C THR A 64 1.15 -2.10 8.94
N ASN A 65 -0.06 -2.55 8.57
CA ASN A 65 -1.14 -1.72 8.06
C ASN A 65 -2.48 -2.47 8.09
N GLY A 66 -3.43 -2.03 8.90
CA GLY A 66 -4.76 -2.64 9.02
C GLY A 66 -5.80 -2.15 8.00
N ASN A 67 -5.41 -1.36 6.98
CA ASN A 67 -6.36 -0.85 5.99
C ASN A 67 -6.98 -2.00 5.18
N ILE A 68 -8.29 -2.14 5.31
CA ILE A 68 -9.08 -3.23 4.74
C ILE A 68 -8.89 -3.36 3.22
N ALA A 69 -8.84 -2.25 2.48
CA ALA A 69 -8.67 -2.30 1.03
C ALA A 69 -7.31 -2.91 0.63
N LEU A 70 -6.27 -2.69 1.43
CA LEU A 70 -4.97 -3.33 1.21
C LEU A 70 -5.04 -4.83 1.51
N LEU A 71 -5.70 -5.22 2.61
CA LEU A 71 -5.88 -6.63 2.98
C LEU A 71 -6.63 -7.40 1.89
N GLN A 72 -7.66 -6.81 1.30
CA GLN A 72 -8.39 -7.37 0.15
C GLN A 72 -7.48 -7.57 -1.07
N ILE A 73 -6.54 -6.64 -1.34
CA ILE A 73 -5.57 -6.80 -2.42
C ILE A 73 -4.63 -7.98 -2.15
N PHE A 74 -4.10 -8.12 -0.93
CA PHE A 74 -3.25 -9.25 -0.58
C PHE A 74 -3.99 -10.59 -0.75
N GLN A 75 -5.23 -10.66 -0.27
CA GLN A 75 -6.08 -11.84 -0.45
C GLN A 75 -6.33 -12.16 -1.93
N ALA A 76 -6.69 -11.15 -2.73
CA ALA A 76 -6.92 -11.33 -4.18
C ALA A 76 -5.65 -11.78 -4.93
N CYS A 77 -4.47 -11.42 -4.42
CA CYS A 77 -3.18 -11.90 -4.93
C CYS A 77 -2.74 -13.26 -4.34
N GLY A 78 -3.58 -13.92 -3.53
CA GLY A 78 -3.31 -15.24 -2.97
C GLY A 78 -2.39 -15.25 -1.74
N TRP A 79 -2.12 -14.08 -1.13
CA TRP A 79 -1.41 -14.01 0.16
C TRP A 79 -2.38 -14.22 1.32
N GLY A 80 -1.93 -14.94 2.34
CA GLY A 80 -2.62 -15.06 3.63
C GLY A 80 -2.43 -13.81 4.51
N LEU A 81 -3.02 -13.85 5.70
CA LEU A 81 -2.87 -12.81 6.72
C LEU A 81 -2.12 -13.39 7.91
N HIS A 82 -1.01 -12.76 8.30
CA HIS A 82 -0.35 -13.02 9.57
C HIS A 82 -0.93 -12.07 10.61
N ALA A 83 -1.98 -12.55 11.28
CA ALA A 83 -2.70 -11.86 12.35
C ALA A 83 -1.96 -12.01 13.68
N ASN A 84 -1.79 -10.91 14.42
CA ASN A 84 -1.11 -10.91 15.72
C ASN A 84 -2.07 -10.74 16.90
N THR A 85 -3.31 -10.33 16.63
CA THR A 85 -4.36 -10.12 17.63
C THR A 85 -5.68 -10.77 17.19
N PRO A 86 -6.59 -11.08 18.13
CA PRO A 86 -7.95 -11.50 17.77
C PRO A 86 -8.69 -10.48 16.87
N GLY A 87 -8.38 -9.19 16.98
CA GLY A 87 -8.93 -8.15 16.11
C GLY A 87 -8.49 -8.28 14.65
N ASP A 88 -7.24 -8.69 14.41
CA ASP A 88 -6.73 -8.98 13.07
C ASP A 88 -7.46 -10.16 12.42
N ILE A 89 -7.74 -11.19 13.22
CA ILE A 89 -8.50 -12.37 12.80
C ILE A 89 -9.94 -11.96 12.45
N TYR A 90 -10.57 -11.13 13.29
CA TYR A 90 -11.91 -10.61 13.02
C TYR A 90 -11.99 -9.80 11.72
N LEU A 91 -11.01 -8.92 11.48
CA LEU A 91 -10.91 -8.15 10.25
C LEU A 91 -10.66 -9.05 9.02
N GLY A 92 -9.80 -10.05 9.14
CA GLY A 92 -9.54 -11.01 8.07
C GLY A 92 -10.77 -11.86 7.72
N ILE A 93 -11.43 -12.46 8.71
CA ILE A 93 -12.58 -13.37 8.49
C ILE A 93 -13.78 -12.62 7.90
N LYS A 94 -14.08 -11.41 8.38
CA LYS A 94 -15.24 -10.63 7.90
C LYS A 94 -15.11 -10.17 6.44
N GLN A 95 -13.89 -10.15 5.90
CA GLN A 95 -13.59 -9.73 4.53
C GLN A 95 -13.44 -10.91 3.56
N VAL A 96 -13.32 -12.13 4.08
CA VAL A 96 -13.12 -13.37 3.29
C VAL A 96 -14.43 -14.03 2.87
N LEU A 97 -15.56 -13.65 3.47
CA LEU A 97 -16.90 -14.15 3.10
C LEU A 97 -17.76 -13.03 2.51
N PRO A 98 -18.42 -13.26 1.35
CA PRO A 98 -19.44 -12.36 0.82
C PRO A 98 -20.66 -12.26 1.76
#